data_AF-A0A6J5Z9Y2-F1
#
_entry.id   AF-A0A6J5Z9Y2-F1
#
_cell.length_a   1.000
_cell.length_b   1.000
_cell.length_c   1.000
_cell.angle_alpha   90.00
_cell.angle_beta   90.00
_cell.angle_gamma   90.00
#
_symmetry.space_group_name_H-M   'P 1'
#
loop_
_entity.id
_entity.type
_entity.pdbx_description
1 polymer ?
#
loop_
_entity_poly.entity_id
_entity_poly.type
_entity_poly.pdbx_seq_one_letter_code
_entity_poly.pdbx_strand_id
1 'polypeptide(L)'
;MGITVNEPGELTLTENYSRGWRAMQDGSRLQRKVSVDGLPVFTVTEPGLVTVMYDGTSRRAWLSFQTIVLVTVVVLALPAGRRRREIEDAELA
;
A
#
# COMPACT_ATOMS: atom_id res chain seq x y z
N MET A 1 6.08 9.92 13.22
CA MET A 1 6.87 9.88 14.46
C MET A 1 8.09 10.75 14.27
N GLY A 2 8.47 11.57 15.24
CA GLY A 2 9.66 12.42 15.19
C GLY A 2 10.77 11.85 16.08
N ILE A 3 12.00 11.89 15.61
CA ILE A 3 13.20 11.56 16.39
C ILE A 3 14.21 12.69 16.26
N THR A 4 14.92 13.02 17.34
CA THR A 4 15.99 14.01 17.30
C THR A 4 17.32 13.29 17.09
N VAL A 5 18.06 13.72 16.08
CA VAL A 5 19.39 13.20 15.76
C VAL A 5 20.41 14.28 16.10
N ASN A 6 21.46 13.93 16.85
CA ASN A 6 22.44 14.90 17.34
C ASN A 6 23.63 15.08 16.39
N GLU A 7 23.84 14.16 15.45
CA GLU A 7 24.96 14.17 14.51
C GLU A 7 24.51 13.67 13.13
N PRO A 8 25.13 14.13 12.03
CA PRO A 8 24.91 13.56 10.70
C PRO A 8 25.23 12.05 10.67
N GLY A 9 24.45 11.28 9.93
CA GLY A 9 24.65 9.83 9.89
C GLY A 9 23.55 9.07 9.16
N GLU A 10 23.48 7.77 9.42
CA GLU A 10 22.46 6.89 8.86
C GLU A 10 21.42 6.52 9.90
N LEU A 11 20.16 6.77 9.55
CA LEU A 11 19.00 6.33 10.32
C LEU A 11 18.48 5.03 9.71
N THR A 12 18.69 3.93 10.42
CA THR A 12 18.15 2.62 10.04
C THR A 12 16.82 2.39 10.74
N LEU A 13 15.78 2.06 9.98
CA LEU A 13 14.53 1.58 10.53
C LEU A 13 14.57 0.05 10.62
N THR A 14 14.36 -0.49 11.82
CA THR A 14 14.26 -1.94 12.05
C THR A 14 12.87 -2.48 11.69
N GLU A 15 12.45 -2.17 10.47
CA GLU A 15 11.15 -2.49 9.90
C GLU A 15 11.32 -3.10 8.52
N ASN A 16 10.30 -3.80 8.02
CA ASN A 16 10.34 -4.37 6.68
C ASN A 16 10.54 -3.26 5.63
N TYR A 17 11.47 -3.48 4.71
CA TYR A 17 11.69 -2.54 3.63
C TYR A 17 10.43 -2.37 2.78
N SER A 18 10.05 -1.11 2.59
CA SER A 18 8.88 -0.75 1.81
C SER A 18 9.06 0.61 1.16
N ARG A 19 8.52 0.75 -0.05
CA ARG A 19 8.46 2.04 -0.75
C ARG A 19 7.61 3.09 -0.03
N GLY A 20 6.78 2.67 0.93
CA GLY A 20 5.95 3.54 1.74
C GLY A 20 6.72 4.33 2.81
N TRP A 21 7.88 3.85 3.27
CA TRP A 21 8.67 4.56 4.27
C TRP A 21 9.26 5.86 3.70
N ARG A 22 9.05 6.96 4.43
CA ARG A 22 9.55 8.30 4.09
C ARG A 22 10.11 8.93 5.36
N ALA A 23 11.23 9.62 5.23
CA ALA A 23 11.77 10.48 6.26
C ALA A 23 11.90 11.91 5.73
N MET A 24 11.60 12.88 6.58
CA MET A 24 11.69 14.30 6.27
C MET A 24 12.47 15.03 7.36
N GLN A 25 13.24 16.02 6.96
CA GLN A 25 13.96 16.92 7.84
C GLN A 25 13.82 18.33 7.27
N ASP A 26 13.37 19.27 8.10
CA ASP A 26 13.18 20.69 7.73
C ASP A 26 12.42 20.91 6.41
N GLY A 27 11.40 20.07 6.18
CA GLY A 27 10.57 20.11 4.97
C GLY A 27 11.18 19.42 3.73
N SER A 28 12.44 19.01 3.79
CA SER A 28 13.11 18.23 2.75
C SER A 28 12.94 16.73 2.95
N ARG A 29 12.89 15.96 1.86
CA ARG A 29 12.84 14.49 1.91
C ARG A 29 14.25 13.92 1.96
N LEU A 30 14.49 13.06 2.94
CA LEU A 30 15.75 12.33 3.03
C LEU A 30 15.81 11.20 2.00
N GLN A 31 17.01 10.93 1.50
CA GLN A 31 17.25 9.83 0.57
C GLN A 31 17.10 8.50 1.28
N ARG A 32 16.24 7.63 0.75
CA ARG A 32 16.07 6.25 1.23
C ARG A 32 17.01 5.31 0.46
N LYS A 33 17.71 4.45 1.19
CA LYS A 33 18.53 3.35 0.69
C LYS A 33 18.06 2.02 1.30
N VAL A 34 18.53 0.92 0.71
CA VAL A 34 18.35 -0.44 1.22
C VAL A 34 19.68 -0.87 1.82
N SER A 35 19.71 -1.33 3.06
CA SER A 35 20.91 -1.91 3.67
C SER A 35 21.21 -3.30 3.09
N VAL A 36 22.39 -3.85 3.40
CA VAL A 36 22.75 -5.24 3.05
C VAL A 36 21.75 -6.25 3.63
N ASP A 37 21.23 -5.97 4.83
CA ASP A 37 20.23 -6.80 5.51
C ASP A 37 18.79 -6.55 5.00
N GLY A 38 18.62 -5.71 3.97
CA GLY A 38 17.32 -5.41 3.40
C GLY A 38 16.46 -4.46 4.24
N LEU A 39 17.06 -3.62 5.08
CA LEU A 39 16.35 -2.64 5.91
C LEU A 39 16.29 -1.26 5.22
N PRO A 40 15.25 -0.44 5.47
CA PRO A 40 15.22 0.95 5.04
C PRO A 40 16.21 1.81 5.85
N VAL A 41 17.13 2.46 5.13
CA VAL A 41 18.12 3.38 5.69
C VAL A 41 17.89 4.78 5.11
N PHE A 42 18.00 5.81 5.95
CA PHE A 42 17.92 7.21 5.53
C PHE A 42 19.21 7.93 5.87
N THR A 43 19.79 8.63 4.89
CA THR A 43 20.97 9.48 5.14
C THR A 43 20.50 10.83 5.69
N VAL A 44 20.94 11.15 6.91
CA VAL A 44 20.68 12.40 7.64
C VAL A 44 21.93 13.27 7.51
N THR A 45 21.83 14.42 6.86
CA THR A 45 22.98 15.30 6.59
C THR A 45 23.24 16.32 7.68
N GLU A 46 22.23 16.64 8.49
CA GLU A 46 22.29 17.67 9.51
C GLU A 46 21.70 17.16 10.83
N PRO A 47 22.21 17.59 11.99
CA PRO A 47 21.56 17.30 13.27
C PRO A 47 20.21 18.01 13.35
N GLY A 48 19.22 17.37 13.96
CA GLY A 48 17.88 17.96 14.11
C GLY A 48 16.75 16.95 14.20
N LEU A 49 15.52 17.44 14.04
CA LEU A 49 14.31 16.63 14.10
C LEU A 49 14.06 15.96 12.75
N VAL A 50 14.11 14.63 12.75
CA VAL A 50 13.73 13.81 11.60
C VAL A 50 12.34 13.24 11.83
N THR A 51 11.42 13.53 10.91
CA THR A 51 10.07 12.97 10.93
C THR A 51 9.99 11.77 10.00
N VAL A 52 9.67 10.61 10.56
CA VAL A 52 9.45 9.37 9.82
C VAL A 52 7.96 9.08 9.70
N MET A 53 7.55 8.67 8.50
CA MET A 53 6.17 8.31 8.18
C MET A 53 6.08 7.14 7.21
N TYR A 54 5.00 6.37 7.31
CA TYR A 54 4.69 5.28 6.39
C TYR A 54 3.47 5.63 5.53
N ASP A 55 3.67 5.69 4.21
CA ASP A 55 2.61 5.85 3.23
C ASP A 55 2.16 4.48 2.69
N GLY A 56 1.09 3.95 3.29
CA GLY A 56 0.43 2.71 2.89
C GLY A 56 -0.70 2.89 1.86
N THR A 57 -0.85 4.09 1.26
CA THR A 57 -2.02 4.43 0.44
C THR A 57 -2.13 3.56 -0.80
N SER A 58 -1.02 3.30 -1.49
CA SER A 58 -1.02 2.45 -2.69
C SER A 58 -1.45 1.01 -2.40
N ARG A 59 -1.03 0.44 -1.26
CA ARG A 59 -1.45 -0.91 -0.85
C ARG A 59 -2.94 -0.96 -0.58
N ARG A 60 -3.48 0.05 0.12
CA ARG A 60 -4.91 0.17 0.39
C ARG A 60 -5.72 0.31 -0.91
N ALA A 61 -5.27 1.15 -1.82
CA ALA A 61 -5.90 1.33 -3.13
C ALA A 61 -5.95 0.02 -3.93
N TRP A 62 -4.83 -0.72 -3.97
CA TRP A 62 -4.78 -2.00 -4.66
C TRP A 62 -5.69 -3.06 -4.03
N LEU A 63 -5.75 -3.10 -2.70
CA LEU A 63 -6.63 -4.02 -1.98
C LEU A 63 -8.10 -3.72 -2.28
N SER A 64 -8.51 -2.45 -2.22
CA SER A 64 -9.88 -2.04 -2.58
C SER A 64 -10.22 -2.38 -4.03
N PHE A 65 -9.29 -2.12 -4.95
CA PHE A 65 -9.46 -2.45 -6.36
C PHE A 65 -9.63 -3.97 -6.56
N GLN A 66 -8.77 -4.77 -5.93
CA GLN A 66 -8.87 -6.24 -5.97
C GLN A 66 -10.23 -6.72 -5.46
N THR A 67 -10.74 -6.17 -4.36
CA THR A 67 -12.07 -6.53 -3.83
C THR A 67 -13.18 -6.22 -4.83
N ILE A 68 -13.15 -5.05 -5.47
CA ILE A 68 -14.16 -4.65 -6.47
C ILE A 68 -14.13 -5.61 -7.67
N VAL A 69 -12.92 -5.92 -8.17
CA VAL A 69 -12.76 -6.85 -9.30
C VAL A 69 -13.29 -8.23 -8.94
N LEU A 70 -12.95 -8.75 -7.76
CA LEU A 70 -13.41 -10.06 -7.31
C LEU A 70 -14.93 -10.12 -7.20
N VAL A 71 -15.56 -9.12 -6.58
CA VAL A 71 -17.03 -9.03 -6.48
C VAL A 71 -17.66 -8.96 -7.87
N THR A 72 -17.12 -8.15 -8.77
CA THR A 72 -17.61 -8.03 -10.15
C THR A 72 -17.55 -9.38 -10.88
N VAL A 73 -16.42 -10.07 -10.80
CA VAL A 73 -16.26 -11.41 -11.41
C VAL A 73 -17.25 -12.40 -10.83
N VAL A 74 -17.45 -12.41 -9.51
CA VAL A 74 -18.45 -13.29 -8.86
C VAL A 74 -19.85 -13.00 -9.39
N VAL A 75 -20.26 -11.73 -9.46
CA VAL A 75 -21.58 -11.35 -9.98
C VAL A 75 -21.77 -11.77 -11.43
N LEU A 76 -20.77 -11.57 -12.28
CA LEU A 76 -20.83 -11.95 -13.69
C LEU A 76 -20.74 -13.47 -13.93
N ALA A 77 -20.06 -14.19 -13.04
CA ALA A 77 -19.96 -15.65 -13.07
C ALA A 77 -21.23 -16.33 -12.54
N LEU A 78 -22.02 -15.65 -11.71
CA LEU A 78 -23.34 -16.15 -11.33
C LEU A 78 -24.23 -16.18 -12.57
N PRO A 79 -24.88 -17.33 -12.86
CA PRO A 79 -25.78 -17.42 -13.99
C PRO A 79 -26.87 -16.36 -13.84
N ALA A 80 -27.07 -15.55 -14.89
CA ALA A 80 -28.21 -14.65 -14.97
C ALA A 80 -29.46 -15.48 -14.68
N GLY A 81 -30.21 -15.08 -13.65
CA GLY A 81 -31.31 -15.86 -13.07
C GLY A 81 -32.51 -15.99 -14.00
N ARG A 82 -32.34 -16.56 -15.20
CA ARG A 82 -33.42 -17.15 -15.97
C ARG A 82 -33.96 -18.28 -15.12
N ARG A 83 -35.07 -18.02 -14.42
CA ARG A 83 -35.81 -19.06 -13.73
C ARG A 83 -36.17 -20.10 -14.78
N ARG A 84 -35.88 -21.39 -14.51
CA ARG A 84 -36.33 -22.51 -15.34
C ARG A 84 -37.84 -22.46 -15.66
N ARG A 85 -38.64 -21.78 -14.83
CA ARG A 85 -40.08 -21.59 -15.03
C ARG A 85 -40.45 -20.73 -16.25
N GLU A 86 -39.63 -19.74 -16.64
CA GLU A 86 -39.90 -18.91 -17.83
C GLU A 86 -39.51 -19.59 -19.16
N ILE A 87 -38.82 -20.73 -19.11
CA ILE A 87 -38.51 -21.53 -20.31
C ILE A 87 -39.69 -22.44 -20.64
N GLU A 88 -40.30 -23.02 -19.60
CA GLU A 88 -41.40 -23.98 -19.71
C GLU A 88 -42.66 -23.34 -20.32
N ASP A 89 -43.02 -22.11 -19.93
CA ASP A 89 -44.18 -21.40 -20.48
C ASP A 89 -43.99 -20.93 -21.93
N ALA A 90 -42.74 -20.73 -22.37
CA ALA A 90 -42.42 -20.27 -23.73
C ALA A 90 -42.34 -21.43 -24.74
N GLU A 91 -42.16 -22.67 -24.29
CA GLU A 91 -42.15 -23.87 -25.15
C GLU A 91 -43.55 -24.47 -25.34
N LEU A 92 -44.57 -23.98 -24.63
CA LEU A 92 -45.97 -24.43 -24.70
C LEU A 92 -46.89 -23.51 -25.53
N ALA A 93 -46.34 -22.51 -26.24
CA ALA A 93 -47.07 -21.55 -27.08
C ALA A 93 -46.82 -21.75 -28.58
#